data_AF-A0A3D3YRP9-F1
#
_entry.id   AF-A0A3D3YRP9-F1
#
_cell.length_a   1.000
_cell.length_b   1.000
_cell.length_c   1.000
_cell.angle_alpha   90.00
_cell.angle_beta   90.00
_cell.angle_gamma   90.00
#
_symmetry.space_group_name_H-M   'P 1'
#
loop_
_entity.id
_entity.type
_entity.pdbx_description
1 polymer ?
#
loop_
_entity_poly.entity_id
_entity_poly.type
_entity_poly.pdbx_seq_one_letter_code
_entity_poly.pdbx_strand_id
1 'polypeptide(L)'
;MSLEDWLNEGRLKTHKTSQKEIDQLFAVFERDMADTQAEALSTDRRFTTAYNAALMVARAALAASGYCTSGEGNHYWTIQSLAFLFDT
;
A
#
# COMPACT_ATOMS: atom_id res chain seq x y z
N MET A 1 3.45 -3.53 19.77
CA MET A 1 3.50 -2.84 18.47
C MET A 1 2.48 -3.51 17.58
N SER A 2 1.40 -2.81 17.27
CA SER A 2 0.25 -3.24 16.46
C SER A 2 -0.26 -2.07 15.61
N LEU A 3 -1.24 -2.31 14.72
CA LEU A 3 -1.90 -1.22 13.98
C LEU A 3 -2.67 -0.28 14.93
N GLU A 4 -3.19 -0.79 16.04
CA GLU A 4 -3.88 0.02 17.05
C GLU A 4 -2.91 0.92 17.81
N ASP A 5 -1.70 0.43 18.13
CA ASP A 5 -0.64 1.28 18.71
C ASP A 5 -0.35 2.47 17.77
N TRP A 6 -0.26 2.23 16.45
CA TRP A 6 0.00 3.29 15.48
C TRP A 6 -1.17 4.23 15.20
N LEU A 7 -2.41 3.76 15.38
CA LEU A 7 -3.58 4.64 15.41
C LEU A 7 -3.48 5.61 16.60
N ASN A 8 -3.15 5.10 17.79
CA ASN A 8 -3.02 5.91 19.00
C ASN A 8 -1.85 6.90 18.93
N GLU A 9 -0.77 6.54 18.23
CA GLU A 9 0.39 7.41 17.96
C GLU A 9 0.14 8.44 16.83
N GLY A 10 -1.01 8.40 16.15
CA GLY A 10 -1.36 9.33 15.07
C GLY A 10 -0.66 9.07 13.73
N ARG A 11 -0.03 7.90 13.57
CA ARG A 11 0.59 7.45 12.29
C ARG A 11 -0.44 6.86 11.34
N LEU A 12 -1.48 6.26 11.89
CA LEU A 12 -2.66 5.79 11.17
C LEU A 12 -3.89 6.60 11.61
N LYS A 13 -4.92 6.55 10.77
CA LYS A 13 -6.28 6.98 11.09
C LYS A 13 -7.27 5.91 10.66
N THR A 14 -8.42 5.89 11.32
CA THR A 14 -9.53 5.01 10.90
C THR A 14 -9.95 5.35 9.48
N HIS A 15 -10.24 4.31 8.71
CA HIS A 15 -10.63 4.44 7.31
C HIS A 15 -11.73 3.44 6.99
N LYS A 16 -12.81 3.92 6.38
CA LYS A 16 -13.85 3.06 5.85
C LYS A 16 -13.67 2.97 4.34
N THR A 17 -13.07 1.86 3.90
CA THR A 17 -12.88 1.62 2.48
C THR A 17 -14.17 1.17 1.78
N SER A 18 -14.14 1.14 0.45
CA SER A 18 -15.20 0.61 -0.40
C SER A 18 -14.62 -0.40 -1.40
N GLN A 19 -15.44 -1.32 -1.90
CA GLN A 19 -15.01 -2.25 -2.95
C GLN A 19 -14.38 -1.53 -4.14
N LYS A 20 -14.98 -0.40 -4.56
CA LYS A 20 -14.47 0.43 -5.65
C LYS A 20 -13.06 0.97 -5.39
N GLU A 21 -12.76 1.40 -4.16
CA GLU A 21 -11.42 1.90 -3.81
C GLU A 21 -10.39 0.77 -3.87
N ILE A 22 -10.73 -0.40 -3.33
CA ILE A 22 -9.87 -1.59 -3.40
C ILE A 22 -9.61 -1.97 -4.85
N ASP A 23 -10.65 -2.05 -5.69
CA ASP A 23 -10.53 -2.36 -7.12
C ASP A 23 -9.62 -1.36 -7.85
N GLN A 24 -9.72 -0.06 -7.50
CA GLN A 24 -8.86 0.97 -8.07
C GLN A 24 -7.39 0.80 -7.69
N LEU A 25 -7.10 0.42 -6.44
CA LEU A 25 -5.73 0.13 -6.00
C LEU A 25 -5.16 -1.10 -6.73
N PHE A 26 -5.96 -2.16 -6.87
CA PHE A 26 -5.57 -3.35 -7.64
C PHE A 26 -5.39 -3.04 -9.14
N ALA A 27 -6.22 -2.18 -9.73
CA ALA A 27 -6.04 -1.77 -11.12
C ALA A 27 -4.70 -1.05 -11.37
N VAL A 28 -4.23 -0.25 -10.40
CA VAL A 28 -2.90 0.38 -10.47
C VAL A 28 -1.80 -0.68 -10.33
N PHE A 29 -1.94 -1.62 -9.39
CA PHE A 29 -1.00 -2.74 -9.26
C PHE A 29 -0.86 -3.53 -10.56
N GLU A 30 -1.96 -3.95 -11.17
CA GLU A 30 -1.96 -4.74 -12.40
C GLU A 30 -1.27 -4.00 -13.56
N ARG A 31 -1.61 -2.71 -13.73
CA ARG A 31 -0.98 -1.86 -14.75
C ARG A 31 0.52 -1.75 -14.52
N ASP A 32 0.93 -1.41 -13.30
CA ASP A 32 2.34 -1.19 -12.99
C ASP A 32 3.12 -2.50 -13.14
N MET A 33 2.57 -3.64 -12.71
CA MET A 33 3.17 -4.96 -12.95
C MET A 33 3.33 -5.27 -14.44
N ALA A 34 2.34 -4.97 -15.28
CA ALA A 34 2.45 -5.11 -16.73
C ALA A 34 3.57 -4.23 -17.29
N ASP A 35 3.65 -2.97 -16.85
CA ASP A 35 4.66 -2.01 -17.29
C ASP A 35 6.08 -2.46 -16.92
N THR A 36 6.27 -3.17 -15.78
CA THR A 36 7.60 -3.71 -15.41
C THR A 36 8.19 -4.66 -16.45
N GLN A 37 7.37 -5.26 -17.30
CA GLN A 37 7.79 -6.20 -18.34
C GLN A 37 8.23 -5.51 -19.63
N ALA A 38 7.95 -4.22 -19.80
CA ALA A 38 8.28 -3.48 -21.01
C ALA A 38 9.81 -3.41 -21.25
N GLU A 39 10.26 -3.96 -22.39
CA GLU A 39 11.67 -4.04 -22.77
C GLU A 39 12.37 -2.67 -22.82
N ALA A 40 11.64 -1.63 -23.19
CA ALA A 40 12.15 -0.27 -23.31
C ALA A 40 12.48 0.40 -21.96
N LEU A 41 12.05 -0.17 -20.82
CA LEU A 41 12.34 0.40 -19.50
C LEU A 41 13.68 -0.06 -18.96
N SER A 42 14.47 0.90 -18.47
CA SER A 42 15.67 0.62 -17.68
C SER A 42 15.32 -0.11 -16.38
N THR A 43 16.29 -0.81 -15.80
CA THR A 43 16.13 -1.50 -14.52
C THR A 43 15.63 -0.56 -13.42
N ASP A 44 16.15 0.66 -13.34
CA ASP A 44 15.74 1.68 -12.36
C ASP A 44 14.26 2.05 -12.50
N ARG A 45 13.78 2.16 -13.75
CA ARG A 45 12.37 2.45 -14.03
C ARG A 45 11.50 1.25 -13.67
N ARG A 46 11.91 0.03 -14.04
CA ARG A 46 11.20 -1.20 -13.66
C ARG A 46 11.10 -1.35 -12.14
N PHE A 47 12.18 -1.06 -11.41
CA PHE A 47 12.18 -1.08 -9.95
C PHE A 47 11.21 -0.07 -9.36
N THR A 48 11.25 1.18 -9.83
CA THR A 48 10.34 2.23 -9.34
C THR A 48 8.88 1.87 -9.58
N THR A 49 8.57 1.30 -10.74
CA THR A 49 7.22 0.82 -11.09
C THR A 49 6.80 -0.37 -10.22
N ALA A 50 7.66 -1.37 -10.05
CA ALA A 50 7.40 -2.53 -9.19
C ALA A 50 7.15 -2.10 -7.72
N TYR A 51 7.93 -1.14 -7.24
CA TYR A 51 7.76 -0.56 -5.91
C TYR A 51 6.39 0.10 -5.76
N ASN A 52 5.94 0.88 -6.76
CA ASN A 52 4.62 1.50 -6.69
C ASN A 52 3.50 0.45 -6.72
N ALA A 53 3.64 -0.61 -7.52
CA ALA A 53 2.71 -1.74 -7.54
C ALA A 53 2.59 -2.38 -6.14
N ALA A 54 3.72 -2.73 -5.51
CA ALA A 54 3.73 -3.29 -4.16
C ALA A 54 3.09 -2.34 -3.13
N LEU A 55 3.36 -1.04 -3.26
CA LEU A 55 2.78 -0.03 -2.39
C LEU A 55 1.25 0.07 -2.53
N MET A 56 0.68 -0.09 -3.74
CA MET A 56 -0.78 -0.11 -3.92
C MET A 56 -1.44 -1.29 -3.22
N VAL A 57 -0.85 -2.48 -3.34
CA VAL A 57 -1.35 -3.68 -2.66
C VAL A 57 -1.28 -3.50 -1.14
N ALA A 58 -0.18 -2.93 -0.63
CA ALA A 58 -0.05 -2.63 0.79
C ALA A 58 -1.09 -1.61 1.28
N ARG A 59 -1.41 -0.58 0.48
CA ARG A 59 -2.51 0.36 0.77
C ARG A 59 -3.86 -0.34 0.80
N ALA A 60 -4.11 -1.26 -0.14
CA ALA A 60 -5.36 -2.00 -0.21
C ALA A 60 -5.54 -2.89 1.02
N ALA A 61 -4.50 -3.61 1.43
CA ALA A 61 -4.52 -4.44 2.65
C ALA A 61 -4.78 -3.59 3.90
N LEU A 62 -4.07 -2.48 4.06
CA LEU A 62 -4.26 -1.58 5.19
C LEU A 62 -5.68 -0.98 5.23
N ALA A 63 -6.20 -0.56 4.08
CA ALA A 63 -7.56 -0.05 3.93
C ALA A 63 -8.62 -1.11 4.27
N ALA A 64 -8.41 -2.36 3.83
CA ALA A 64 -9.29 -3.48 4.15
C ALA A 64 -9.31 -3.81 5.66
N SER A 65 -8.21 -3.55 6.36
CA SER A 65 -8.11 -3.65 7.83
C SER A 65 -8.70 -2.46 8.58
N GLY A 66 -9.30 -1.48 7.89
CA GLY A 66 -10.01 -0.36 8.51
C GLY A 66 -9.13 0.85 8.82
N TYR A 67 -7.93 0.93 8.24
CA TYR A 67 -6.98 2.01 8.50
C TYR A 67 -6.43 2.63 7.22
N CYS A 68 -5.92 3.85 7.32
CA CYS A 68 -5.01 4.42 6.32
C CYS A 68 -3.96 5.28 7.02
N THR A 69 -2.87 5.61 6.31
CA THR A 69 -1.80 6.43 6.87
C THR A 69 -2.22 7.88 7.07
N SER A 70 -1.63 8.53 8.06
CA SER A 70 -1.81 9.96 8.35
C SER A 70 -0.47 10.68 8.44
N GLY A 71 -0.41 11.89 7.88
CA GLY A 71 0.76 12.76 7.99
C GLY A 71 1.91 12.37 7.07
N GLU A 72 3.14 12.47 7.59
CA GLU A 72 4.38 12.21 6.86
C GLU A 72 4.78 10.73 6.89
N GLY A 73 5.59 10.31 5.93
CA GLY A 73 6.08 8.93 5.88
C GLY A 73 5.02 7.92 5.43
N ASN A 74 3.97 8.35 4.72
CA ASN A 74 2.87 7.48 4.28
C ASN A 74 3.34 6.20 3.59
N HIS A 75 4.38 6.26 2.76
CA HIS A 75 4.92 5.07 2.09
C HIS A 75 5.56 4.11 3.09
N TYR A 76 6.37 4.64 4.01
CA TYR A 76 7.01 3.88 5.06
C TYR A 76 5.98 3.18 5.94
N TRP A 77 5.02 3.92 6.50
CA TRP A 77 4.00 3.36 7.38
C TRP A 77 3.07 2.37 6.67
N THR A 78 2.75 2.60 5.40
CA THR A 78 1.97 1.64 4.62
C THR A 78 2.71 0.31 4.48
N ILE A 79 3.99 0.34 4.08
CA ILE A 79 4.78 -0.88 3.90
C ILE A 79 5.03 -1.57 5.24
N GLN A 80 5.38 -0.82 6.28
CA GLN A 80 5.62 -1.37 7.62
C GLN A 80 4.35 -2.01 8.20
N SER A 81 3.16 -1.52 7.84
CA SER A 81 1.89 -2.09 8.32
C SER A 81 1.70 -3.56 7.94
N LEU A 82 2.30 -4.00 6.82
CA LEU A 82 2.24 -5.39 6.35
C LEU A 82 2.71 -6.40 7.40
N ALA A 83 3.65 -6.01 8.27
CA ALA A 83 4.15 -6.86 9.35
C ALA A 83 3.09 -7.19 10.40
N PHE A 84 2.01 -6.41 10.49
CA PHE A 84 0.96 -6.54 11.51
C PHE A 84 -0.42 -6.91 10.93
N LEU A 85 -0.51 -7.10 9.61
CA LEU A 85 -1.78 -7.39 8.92
C LEU A 85 -2.20 -8.86 8.96
N PHE A 86 -1.29 -9.78 9.31
CA PHE A 86 -1.52 -11.24 9.28
C PHE A 86 -1.47 -11.91 10.66
N ASP A 87 -1.28 -11.16 11.75
CA ASP A 87 -1.23 -11.67 13.13
C ASP A 87 -2.63 -11.76 13.78
N THR A 88 -3.63 -12.23 13.03
CA THR A 88 -4.98 -12.57 13.56
C THR A 88 -5.07 -14.01 14.00
#